data_AF-A0A839VSJ1-F1
#
_entry.id   AF-A0A839VSJ1-F1
#
_cell.length_a   1.000
_cell.length_b   1.000
_cell.length_c   1.000
_cell.angle_alpha   90.00
_cell.angle_beta   90.00
_cell.angle_gamma   90.00
#
_symmetry.space_group_name_H-M   'P 1'
#
loop_
_entity.id
_entity.type
_entity.pdbx_description
1 polymer ?
#
loop_
_entity_poly.entity_id
_entity_poly.type
_entity_poly.pdbx_seq_one_letter_code
_entity_poly.pdbx_strand_id
1 'polypeptide(L)'
;MEFHPGLWHPRLGVPTIRHFPPPPEHTRRQQPASYVARNSRRQQRAASAVNSPYHHRSGGDARGDSSATSLPTSFGINFGEDITHTANNEKIGNANPGMLIRSESGTFYVKKIHSALAAAKEVAAGRIYSLFARTTEQFLPAHYETFFQPVQQPQQCIASRYVDYLDFGDWLAHADSADDMQRQHPRWPTAQLTVFKRNACEAHAISGKLSALRNAYPDDWWRSAVNAPLPGLVTAYRPLASRFDDLMKNQFALLPQSMQEDIQRHLSVSQLIGDWDPLNAFYRNMGIVREGSQLHVMRLDFASSLDCGFQGALKRDSFDIAVNQRPAVFPELKQRFTRAHAEFSERLPSLGEQFDDLPYADYAHITSGNNDATRSAQSVRIQIALRYLALRQRNPDLIANIFTQAYSEIPASVENTESRLTLTRIMEARLNTLVEQCGGTALPRNRTRAARR
;
A
#
# COMPACT_ATOMS: atom_id res chain seq x y z
N MET A 1 -45.65 -40.54 -3.78
CA MET A 1 -46.32 -39.38 -4.37
C MET A 1 -45.35 -38.74 -5.34
N GLU A 2 -45.39 -39.25 -6.56
CA GLU A 2 -44.72 -38.68 -7.73
C GLU A 2 -45.74 -37.81 -8.47
N PHE A 3 -45.34 -36.67 -9.02
CA PHE A 3 -45.99 -36.07 -10.19
C PHE A 3 -45.07 -35.05 -10.88
N HIS A 4 -44.60 -35.44 -12.06
CA HIS A 4 -44.49 -34.63 -13.28
C HIS A 4 -45.27 -35.41 -14.37
N PRO A 5 -45.69 -34.87 -15.55
CA PRO A 5 -45.37 -33.58 -16.19
C PRO A 5 -46.59 -32.85 -16.81
N GLY A 6 -46.38 -31.65 -17.36
CA GLY A 6 -47.37 -30.92 -18.16
C GLY A 6 -46.73 -29.90 -19.11
N LEU A 7 -46.38 -30.38 -20.30
CA LEU A 7 -45.98 -29.62 -21.49
C LEU A 7 -47.11 -28.73 -21.99
N TRP A 8 -46.90 -27.41 -22.16
CA TRP A 8 -47.58 -26.59 -23.18
C TRP A 8 -46.66 -25.46 -23.67
N HIS A 9 -46.26 -25.56 -24.94
CA HIS A 9 -45.84 -24.48 -25.86
C HIS A 9 -46.69 -24.69 -27.14
N PRO A 10 -46.81 -23.75 -28.12
CA PRO A 10 -46.24 -22.40 -28.23
C PRO A 10 -47.25 -21.32 -28.72
N ARG A 11 -46.88 -20.03 -28.63
CA ARG A 11 -47.13 -19.06 -29.73
C ARG A 11 -46.19 -17.86 -29.62
N LEU A 12 -45.42 -17.75 -30.69
CA LEU A 12 -44.57 -16.69 -31.19
C LEU A 12 -44.96 -15.27 -30.75
N GLY A 13 -44.02 -14.58 -30.12
CA GLY A 13 -44.01 -13.12 -29.96
C GLY A 13 -42.57 -12.63 -30.12
N VAL A 14 -42.27 -12.03 -31.26
CA VAL A 14 -40.98 -11.41 -31.59
C VAL A 14 -40.74 -10.23 -30.63
N PRO A 15 -39.63 -10.16 -29.88
CA PRO A 15 -39.27 -8.94 -29.16
C PRO A 15 -38.68 -7.94 -30.14
N THR A 16 -39.38 -6.81 -30.27
CA THR A 16 -38.97 -5.64 -31.04
C THR A 16 -37.64 -5.11 -30.51
N ILE A 17 -36.63 -5.04 -31.38
CA ILE A 17 -35.37 -4.35 -31.15
C ILE A 17 -35.69 -2.86 -30.92
N ARG A 18 -35.51 -2.37 -29.68
CA ARG A 18 -35.48 -0.94 -29.43
C ARG A 18 -34.14 -0.40 -29.93
N HIS A 19 -34.17 0.26 -31.08
CA HIS A 19 -33.09 1.12 -31.53
C HIS A 19 -32.90 2.24 -30.50
N PHE A 20 -31.75 2.23 -29.84
CA PHE A 20 -31.29 3.39 -29.09
C PHE A 20 -30.85 4.48 -30.08
N PRO A 21 -31.26 5.75 -29.89
CA PRO A 21 -30.76 6.84 -30.71
C PRO A 21 -29.24 7.00 -30.49
N PRO A 22 -28.48 7.39 -31.53
CA PRO A 22 -27.09 7.75 -31.36
C PRO A 22 -26.95 8.93 -30.38
N PRO A 23 -25.83 9.02 -29.63
CA PRO A 23 -25.60 10.13 -28.73
C PRO A 23 -25.54 11.46 -29.52
N PRO A 24 -26.00 12.57 -28.94
CA PRO A 24 -26.04 13.85 -29.62
C PRO A 24 -24.61 14.33 -29.92
N GLU A 25 -24.34 14.61 -31.19
CA GLU A 25 -23.20 15.41 -31.63
C GLU A 25 -23.38 16.85 -31.14
N HIS A 26 -22.71 17.21 -30.05
CA HIS A 26 -22.54 18.61 -29.70
C HIS A 26 -21.09 18.97 -29.37
N THR A 27 -20.51 19.66 -30.35
CA THR A 27 -19.63 20.83 -30.21
C THR A 27 -18.31 20.66 -29.45
N ARG A 28 -17.21 20.69 -30.24
CA ARG A 28 -15.88 21.17 -29.86
C ARG A 28 -16.00 22.41 -28.95
N ARG A 29 -15.90 22.21 -27.63
CA ARG A 29 -15.41 23.25 -26.72
C ARG A 29 -13.91 23.06 -26.61
N GLN A 30 -13.15 23.96 -27.23
CA GLN A 30 -11.73 24.10 -26.96
C GLN A 30 -11.54 24.26 -25.45
N GLN A 31 -10.76 23.38 -24.84
CA GLN A 31 -10.27 23.61 -23.47
C GLN A 31 -9.38 24.86 -23.50
N PRO A 32 -9.59 25.85 -22.62
CA PRO A 32 -8.75 27.03 -22.61
C PRO A 32 -7.35 26.65 -22.10
N ALA A 33 -6.31 27.11 -22.80
CA ALA A 33 -4.89 26.98 -22.46
C ALA A 33 -4.51 27.48 -21.04
N SER A 34 -5.47 28.02 -20.28
CA SER A 34 -5.32 28.50 -18.91
C SER A 34 -5.27 27.40 -17.83
N TYR A 35 -5.57 26.14 -18.15
CA TYR A 35 -5.54 25.04 -17.15
C TYR A 35 -4.13 24.43 -16.98
N VAL A 36 -3.39 24.25 -18.08
CA VAL A 36 -2.00 23.73 -18.07
C VAL A 36 -1.05 24.76 -17.44
N ALA A 37 -1.22 26.05 -17.74
CA ALA A 37 -0.38 27.12 -17.18
C ALA A 37 -0.54 27.32 -15.65
N ARG A 38 -1.68 26.90 -15.06
CA ARG A 38 -1.92 27.02 -13.61
C ARG A 38 -1.18 25.96 -12.80
N ASN A 39 -0.99 24.74 -13.32
CA ASN A 39 -0.22 23.70 -12.64
C ASN A 39 1.30 23.94 -12.75
N SER A 40 1.79 24.43 -13.89
CA SER A 40 3.21 24.78 -14.07
C SER A 40 3.64 25.97 -13.20
N ARG A 41 2.77 26.99 -13.03
CA ARG A 41 3.04 28.12 -12.10
C ARG A 41 2.93 27.72 -10.62
N ARG A 42 2.16 26.67 -10.29
CA ARG A 42 2.06 26.12 -8.91
C ARG A 42 3.34 25.39 -8.51
N GLN A 43 3.95 24.62 -9.43
CA GLN A 43 5.25 23.98 -9.21
C GLN A 43 6.40 25.01 -9.12
N GLN A 44 6.37 26.09 -9.91
CA GLN A 44 7.40 27.14 -9.84
C GLN A 44 7.29 28.01 -8.57
N ARG A 45 6.08 28.26 -8.04
CA ARG A 45 5.90 29.04 -6.79
C ARG A 45 6.22 28.22 -5.53
N ALA A 46 5.96 26.90 -5.53
CA ALA A 46 6.38 26.01 -4.45
C ALA A 46 7.91 25.85 -4.40
N ALA A 47 8.57 25.79 -5.56
CA ALA A 47 10.04 25.79 -5.64
C ALA A 47 10.69 27.13 -5.23
N SER A 48 9.96 28.25 -5.28
CA SER A 48 10.48 29.58 -4.95
C SER A 48 10.27 29.97 -3.47
N ALA A 49 9.45 29.25 -2.71
CA ALA A 49 9.15 29.55 -1.30
C ALA A 49 10.01 28.77 -0.30
N VAL A 50 10.91 27.90 -0.78
CA VAL A 50 11.92 27.21 0.04
C VAL A 50 13.26 27.93 -0.09
N ASN A 51 13.30 29.19 0.35
CA ASN A 51 14.53 29.91 0.64
C ASN A 51 14.40 30.48 2.06
N SER A 52 14.68 29.63 3.05
CA SER A 52 14.99 30.07 4.41
C SER A 52 16.35 29.49 4.80
N PRO A 53 17.30 30.30 5.27
CA PRO A 53 18.70 29.93 5.38
C PRO A 53 18.95 29.25 6.73
N TYR A 54 19.22 27.95 6.72
CA TYR A 54 19.95 27.31 7.82
C TYR A 54 21.22 26.67 7.27
N HIS A 55 22.35 27.24 7.70
CA HIS A 55 23.69 26.76 7.42
C HIS A 55 23.85 25.31 7.91
N HIS A 56 23.94 24.36 6.98
CA HIS A 56 24.61 23.09 7.25
C HIS A 56 26.03 23.14 6.70
N ARG A 57 26.99 23.13 7.62
CA ARG A 57 28.42 22.93 7.33
C ARG A 57 28.61 21.64 6.55
N SER A 58 29.28 21.76 5.41
CA SER A 58 29.86 20.70 4.61
C SER A 58 31.08 20.09 5.31
N GLY A 59 31.15 18.76 5.33
CA GLY A 59 32.31 17.98 5.75
C GLY A 59 32.04 16.52 5.46
N GLY A 60 32.62 16.00 4.38
CA GLY A 60 32.42 14.64 3.90
C GLY A 60 33.08 13.57 4.79
N ASP A 61 32.51 12.37 4.78
CA ASP A 61 33.18 11.16 4.30
C ASP A 61 32.20 9.99 4.34
N ALA A 62 32.15 9.24 3.24
CA ALA A 62 31.39 8.01 3.11
C ALA A 62 31.96 6.92 4.04
N ARG A 63 31.33 6.72 5.19
CA ARG A 63 31.49 5.51 6.02
C ARG A 63 30.14 5.14 6.63
N GLY A 64 29.82 3.84 6.59
CA GLY A 64 28.51 3.30 6.91
C GLY A 64 27.93 3.81 8.23
N ASP A 65 26.75 4.42 8.13
CA ASP A 65 25.99 4.82 9.32
C ASP A 65 25.26 3.62 9.89
N SER A 66 25.90 3.05 10.91
CA SER A 66 25.24 2.33 11.99
C SER A 66 24.53 3.33 12.92
N SER A 67 23.55 4.08 12.43
CA SER A 67 22.66 4.85 13.31
C SER A 67 21.56 3.91 13.79
N ALA A 68 21.76 3.34 14.98
CA ALA A 68 20.71 2.72 15.75
C ALA A 68 19.66 3.79 16.06
N THR A 69 18.58 3.87 15.27
CA THR A 69 17.40 4.65 15.63
C THR A 69 16.77 3.96 16.83
N SER A 70 16.99 4.55 18.01
CA SER A 70 16.11 4.35 19.17
C SER A 70 14.69 4.60 18.71
N LEU A 71 13.79 3.63 18.92
CA LEU A 71 12.34 3.85 18.77
C LEU A 71 11.96 5.02 19.69
N PRO A 72 11.44 6.13 19.16
CA PRO A 72 11.10 7.26 20.01
C PRO A 72 9.92 6.88 20.92
N THR A 73 10.16 6.99 22.22
CA THR A 73 9.27 6.51 23.29
C THR A 73 8.05 7.39 23.52
N SER A 74 8.05 8.60 23.00
CA SER A 74 6.90 9.48 22.85
C SER A 74 7.36 10.61 21.94
N PHE A 75 6.73 10.78 20.79
CA PHE A 75 7.01 11.96 19.97
C PHE A 75 6.32 13.12 20.68
N GLY A 76 7.10 14.06 21.20
CA GLY A 76 6.64 15.25 21.91
C GLY A 76 5.89 16.25 21.01
N ILE A 77 5.10 15.77 20.06
CA ILE A 77 4.14 16.58 19.33
C ILE A 77 2.88 16.62 20.17
N ASN A 78 2.69 17.73 20.87
CA ASN A 78 1.45 17.98 21.58
C ASN A 78 0.46 18.53 20.56
N PHE A 79 -0.32 17.65 19.92
CA PHE A 79 -1.32 18.06 18.94
C PHE A 79 -2.34 19.08 19.49
N GLY A 80 -2.51 19.19 20.81
CA GLY A 80 -3.34 20.22 21.44
C GLY A 80 -2.70 21.61 21.53
N GLU A 81 -1.37 21.72 21.62
CA GLU A 81 -0.64 22.99 21.76
C GLU A 81 0.06 23.43 20.45
N ASP A 82 0.54 22.47 19.65
CA ASP A 82 1.36 22.70 18.44
C ASP A 82 0.54 23.01 17.17
N ILE A 83 -0.80 22.92 17.23
CA ILE A 83 -1.69 23.14 16.08
C ILE A 83 -2.48 24.42 16.30
N THR A 84 -1.77 25.55 16.23
CA THR A 84 -2.41 26.85 16.09
C THR A 84 -2.83 27.09 14.63
N HIS A 85 -4.13 26.95 14.38
CA HIS A 85 -4.91 27.56 13.30
C HIS A 85 -4.20 27.86 11.97
N THR A 86 -3.94 26.86 11.14
CA THR A 86 -3.99 27.00 9.67
C THR A 86 -4.19 25.64 8.99
N ALA A 87 -5.26 24.94 9.37
CA ALA A 87 -5.74 23.78 8.62
C ALA A 87 -6.33 24.26 7.29
N ASN A 88 -5.49 24.42 6.26
CA ASN A 88 -5.98 24.45 4.89
C ASN A 88 -6.47 23.04 4.57
N ASN A 89 -7.78 22.85 4.69
CA ASN A 89 -8.49 21.58 4.47
C ASN A 89 -8.40 21.16 2.99
N GLU A 90 -7.23 20.71 2.54
CA GLU A 90 -7.07 20.09 1.23
C GLU A 90 -7.41 18.60 1.37
N LYS A 91 -8.57 18.20 0.83
CA LYS A 91 -8.90 16.78 0.63
C LYS A 91 -7.90 16.19 -0.35
N ILE A 92 -7.15 15.17 0.08
CA ILE A 92 -6.26 14.41 -0.80
C ILE A 92 -6.96 13.13 -1.24
N GLY A 93 -7.30 13.05 -2.53
CA GLY A 93 -7.77 11.84 -3.18
C GLY A 93 -9.19 11.39 -2.82
N ASN A 94 -9.74 10.48 -3.63
CA ASN A 94 -11.10 9.96 -3.47
C ASN A 94 -11.16 8.63 -2.68
N ALA A 95 -10.02 8.00 -2.36
CA ALA A 95 -9.99 6.62 -1.85
C ALA A 95 -9.93 6.51 -0.32
N ASN A 96 -9.36 7.50 0.37
CA ASN A 96 -9.35 7.59 1.84
C ASN A 96 -9.56 9.05 2.23
N PRO A 97 -10.70 9.43 2.84
CA PRO A 97 -10.95 10.80 3.26
C PRO A 97 -10.11 11.14 4.51
N GLY A 98 -8.83 11.40 4.30
CA GLY A 98 -7.94 12.02 5.29
C GLY A 98 -7.67 13.49 4.96
N MET A 99 -6.94 14.15 5.85
CA MET A 99 -6.68 15.58 5.77
C MET A 99 -5.20 15.87 6.03
N LEU A 100 -4.68 16.88 5.34
CA LEU A 100 -3.36 17.40 5.66
C LEU A 100 -3.44 18.46 6.75
N ILE A 101 -2.58 18.32 7.74
CA ILE A 101 -2.39 19.26 8.83
C ILE A 101 -0.96 19.75 8.77
N ARG A 102 -0.79 21.06 8.70
CA ARG A 102 0.52 21.71 8.72
C ARG A 102 0.74 22.31 10.10
N SER A 103 1.86 22.00 10.71
CA SER A 103 2.33 22.59 11.97
C SER A 103 3.80 22.98 11.82
N GLU A 104 4.36 23.61 12.86
CA GLU A 104 5.80 23.93 12.91
C GLU A 104 6.68 22.66 12.89
N SER A 105 6.16 21.54 13.42
CA SER A 105 6.84 20.24 13.47
C SER A 105 6.73 19.41 12.18
N GLY A 106 5.97 19.88 11.19
CA GLY A 106 5.89 19.29 9.86
C GLY A 106 4.48 19.26 9.25
N THR A 107 4.33 18.54 8.14
CA THR A 107 3.02 18.22 7.56
C THR A 107 2.64 16.80 7.92
N PHE A 108 1.38 16.60 8.30
CA PHE A 108 0.84 15.32 8.73
C PHE A 108 -0.41 14.99 7.92
N TYR A 109 -0.54 13.73 7.53
CA TYR A 109 -1.78 13.17 7.00
C TYR A 109 -2.54 12.50 8.13
N VAL A 110 -3.76 12.98 8.38
CA VAL A 110 -4.64 12.49 9.44
C VAL A 110 -5.83 11.79 8.80
N LYS A 111 -6.02 10.52 9.13
CA LYS A 111 -7.15 9.71 8.65
C LYS A 111 -8.04 9.25 9.78
N LYS A 112 -9.35 9.24 9.51
CA LYS A 112 -10.35 8.66 10.42
C LYS A 112 -10.20 7.15 10.47
N ILE A 113 -10.39 6.56 11.65
CA ILE A 113 -10.38 5.11 11.86
C ILE A 113 -11.66 4.67 12.56
N HIS A 114 -12.09 3.45 12.24
CA HIS A 114 -13.35 2.85 12.69
C HIS A 114 -13.42 2.67 14.22
N SER A 115 -12.29 2.43 14.90
CA SER A 115 -12.24 2.24 16.35
C SER A 115 -10.84 2.52 16.90
N ALA A 116 -10.74 2.77 18.20
CA ALA A 116 -9.46 2.98 18.89
C ALA A 116 -8.56 1.73 18.78
N LEU A 117 -9.17 0.54 18.89
CA LEU A 117 -8.46 -0.73 18.77
C LEU A 117 -7.90 -0.95 17.36
N ALA A 118 -8.66 -0.64 16.31
CA ALA A 118 -8.16 -0.71 14.93
C ALA A 118 -7.00 0.28 14.72
N ALA A 119 -7.08 1.46 15.35
CA ALA A 119 -6.04 2.47 15.25
C ALA A 119 -4.73 2.00 15.93
N ALA A 120 -4.81 1.45 17.15
CA ALA A 120 -3.66 0.88 17.86
C ALA A 120 -2.99 -0.25 17.08
N LYS A 121 -3.77 -1.13 16.46
CA LYS A 121 -3.26 -2.23 15.63
C LYS A 121 -2.52 -1.71 14.39
N GLU A 122 -3.09 -0.72 13.72
CA GLU A 122 -2.47 -0.11 12.55
C GLU A 122 -1.15 0.61 12.91
N VAL A 123 -1.12 1.36 14.02
CA VAL A 123 0.11 2.00 14.51
C VAL A 123 1.16 0.96 14.90
N ALA A 124 0.77 -0.12 15.60
CA ALA A 124 1.67 -1.22 15.92
C ALA A 124 2.24 -1.88 14.65
N ALA A 125 1.38 -2.15 13.66
CA ALA A 125 1.78 -2.71 12.38
C ALA A 125 2.79 -1.81 11.64
N GLY A 126 2.53 -0.51 11.56
CA GLY A 126 3.45 0.48 10.98
C GLY A 126 4.79 0.55 11.71
N ARG A 127 4.77 0.54 13.06
CA ARG A 127 6.00 0.52 13.88
C ARG A 127 6.81 -0.76 13.65
N ILE A 128 6.18 -1.94 13.64
CA ILE A 128 6.84 -3.21 13.32
C ILE A 128 7.40 -3.18 11.89
N TYR A 129 6.63 -2.68 10.93
CA TYR A 129 7.04 -2.57 9.53
C TYR A 129 8.30 -1.71 9.38
N SER A 130 8.34 -0.56 10.07
CA SER A 130 9.46 0.38 10.05
C SER A 130 10.78 -0.21 10.57
N LEU A 131 10.72 -1.31 11.32
CA LEU A 131 11.91 -2.05 11.73
C LEU A 131 12.65 -2.67 10.56
N PHE A 132 11.99 -2.91 9.42
CA PHE A 132 12.54 -3.72 8.32
C PHE A 132 12.48 -3.05 6.95
N ALA A 133 11.51 -2.17 6.71
CA ALA A 133 11.32 -1.49 5.44
C ALA A 133 10.83 -0.05 5.65
N ARG A 134 10.93 0.78 4.61
CA ARG A 134 10.55 2.20 4.68
C ARG A 134 9.04 2.38 4.78
N THR A 135 8.60 3.25 5.66
CA THR A 135 7.19 3.64 5.78
C THR A 135 7.10 5.02 6.42
N THR A 136 5.94 5.67 6.29
CA THR A 136 5.63 6.87 7.05
C THR A 136 5.57 6.54 8.53
N GLU A 137 6.16 7.42 9.33
CA GLU A 137 6.00 7.43 10.77
C GLU A 137 4.51 7.63 11.13
N GLN A 138 3.97 6.78 12.00
CA GLN A 138 2.56 6.73 12.40
C GLN A 138 2.41 6.79 13.92
N PHE A 139 1.37 7.46 14.38
CA PHE A 139 1.08 7.65 15.81
C PHE A 139 -0.42 7.88 16.04
N LEU A 140 -0.90 7.60 17.25
CA LEU A 140 -2.27 7.93 17.65
C LEU A 140 -2.28 9.33 18.27
N PRO A 141 -2.96 10.29 17.67
CA PRO A 141 -3.24 11.53 18.36
C PRO A 141 -4.36 11.33 19.40
N ALA A 142 -4.34 12.14 20.46
CA ALA A 142 -5.24 12.00 21.61
C ALA A 142 -6.73 11.95 21.20
N HIS A 143 -7.21 12.90 20.38
CA HIS A 143 -8.58 12.90 19.86
C HIS A 143 -8.67 13.52 18.44
N TYR A 144 -9.57 13.04 17.58
CA TYR A 144 -9.81 13.68 16.28
C TYR A 144 -10.28 15.13 16.44
N GLU A 145 -11.06 15.42 17.49
CA GLU A 145 -11.52 16.79 17.81
C GLU A 145 -10.38 17.75 18.15
N THR A 146 -9.18 17.24 18.46
CA THR A 146 -7.97 18.07 18.60
C THR A 146 -7.61 18.78 17.29
N PHE A 147 -8.02 18.24 16.16
CA PHE A 147 -7.71 18.76 14.83
C PHE A 147 -8.90 19.37 14.10
N PHE A 148 -10.12 18.98 14.49
CA PHE A 148 -11.34 19.28 13.75
C PHE A 148 -12.39 19.87 14.67
N GLN A 149 -13.29 20.70 14.10
CA GLN A 149 -14.40 21.26 14.87
C GLN A 149 -15.10 20.15 15.66
N PRO A 150 -15.57 20.46 16.89
CA PRO A 150 -16.19 19.48 17.77
C PRO A 150 -17.25 18.69 17.00
N VAL A 151 -17.00 17.39 16.86
CA VAL A 151 -17.96 16.46 16.27
C VAL A 151 -18.88 15.98 17.39
N GLN A 152 -20.13 15.64 17.05
CA GLN A 152 -21.11 15.19 18.04
C GLN A 152 -20.70 13.87 18.75
N GLN A 153 -19.69 13.16 18.24
CA GLN A 153 -19.16 11.93 18.82
C GLN A 153 -17.63 11.88 18.69
N PRO A 154 -16.91 11.41 19.74
CA PRO A 154 -15.47 11.20 19.70
C PRO A 154 -15.07 10.27 18.55
N GLN A 155 -14.33 10.80 17.58
CA GLN A 155 -13.78 10.01 16.48
C GLN A 155 -12.32 9.69 16.74
N GLN A 156 -11.92 8.46 16.41
CA GLN A 156 -10.55 8.01 16.48
C GLN A 156 -9.85 8.28 15.15
N CYS A 157 -8.57 8.59 15.21
CA CYS A 157 -7.78 8.83 14.02
C CYS A 157 -6.34 8.37 14.19
N ILE A 158 -5.66 8.22 13.07
CA ILE A 158 -4.22 8.05 13.01
C ILE A 158 -3.68 9.24 12.26
N ALA A 159 -2.56 9.75 12.76
CA ALA A 159 -1.79 10.75 12.06
C ALA A 159 -0.45 10.13 11.67
N SER A 160 0.00 10.51 10.48
CA SER A 160 1.25 10.05 9.90
C SER A 160 2.01 11.23 9.34
N ARG A 161 3.34 11.22 9.43
CA ARG A 161 4.14 12.27 8.79
C ARG A 161 3.89 12.21 7.28
N TYR A 162 3.42 13.32 6.71
CA TYR A 162 3.14 13.40 5.30
C TYR A 162 4.45 13.39 4.52
N VAL A 163 4.49 12.53 3.52
CA VAL A 163 5.57 12.42 2.56
C VAL A 163 4.94 12.53 1.18
N ASP A 164 5.48 13.37 0.32
CA ASP A 164 5.02 13.46 -1.06
C ASP A 164 5.42 12.17 -1.79
N TYR A 165 4.41 11.42 -2.25
CA TYR A 165 4.59 10.14 -2.90
C TYR A 165 3.66 10.02 -4.10
N LEU A 166 4.05 9.21 -5.07
CA LEU A 166 3.17 8.76 -6.15
C LEU A 166 2.82 7.29 -5.92
N ASP A 167 1.53 6.92 -6.00
CA ASP A 167 1.12 5.52 -5.96
C ASP A 167 1.93 4.72 -6.98
N PHE A 168 2.41 3.53 -6.60
CA PHE A 168 3.34 2.76 -7.41
C PHE A 168 2.79 2.46 -8.81
N GLY A 169 1.50 2.12 -8.88
CA GLY A 169 0.77 1.94 -10.14
C GLY A 169 0.76 3.18 -11.03
N ASP A 170 0.50 4.34 -10.44
CA ASP A 170 0.47 5.62 -11.15
C ASP A 170 1.88 6.05 -11.58
N TRP A 171 2.91 5.74 -10.78
CA TRP A 171 4.32 5.98 -11.13
C TRP A 171 4.76 5.14 -12.32
N LEU A 172 4.45 3.84 -12.36
CA LEU A 172 4.77 3.00 -13.54
C LEU A 172 4.01 3.43 -14.81
N ALA A 173 2.85 4.06 -14.64
CA ALA A 173 2.04 4.61 -15.72
C ALA A 173 2.45 6.05 -16.11
N HIS A 174 3.48 6.64 -15.51
CA HIS A 174 3.92 7.99 -15.86
C HIS A 174 5.17 7.96 -16.76
N ALA A 175 5.13 8.63 -17.91
CA ALA A 175 6.25 8.62 -18.86
C ALA A 175 7.53 9.22 -18.25
N ASP A 176 7.39 10.28 -17.45
CA ASP A 176 8.51 10.96 -16.76
C ASP A 176 9.22 10.05 -15.74
N SER A 177 8.58 8.98 -15.26
CA SER A 177 9.22 7.99 -14.39
C SER A 177 10.39 7.32 -15.09
N ALA A 178 10.34 7.20 -16.41
CA ALA A 178 11.45 6.68 -17.19
C ALA A 178 12.68 7.61 -17.09
N ASP A 179 12.48 8.92 -17.11
CA ASP A 179 13.55 9.91 -16.99
C ASP A 179 14.11 9.94 -15.57
N ASP A 180 13.27 9.77 -14.55
CA ASP A 180 13.74 9.55 -13.18
C ASP A 180 14.63 8.33 -13.06
N MET A 181 14.21 7.25 -13.68
CA MET A 181 14.94 6.00 -13.67
C MET A 181 16.26 6.09 -14.42
N GLN A 182 16.30 6.80 -15.56
CA GLN A 182 17.54 7.08 -16.26
C GLN A 182 18.50 7.92 -15.42
N ARG A 183 17.99 8.90 -14.64
CA ARG A 183 18.82 9.71 -13.74
C ARG A 183 19.42 8.90 -12.60
N GLN A 184 18.62 8.05 -11.94
CA GLN A 184 19.08 7.22 -10.83
C GLN A 184 19.92 6.02 -11.28
N HIS A 185 19.66 5.50 -12.49
CA HIS A 185 20.36 4.38 -13.10
C HIS A 185 20.89 4.75 -14.49
N PRO A 186 21.99 5.52 -14.60
CA PRO A 186 22.52 5.99 -15.89
C PRO A 186 22.92 4.89 -16.87
N ARG A 187 23.13 3.66 -16.35
CA ARG A 187 23.46 2.47 -17.14
C ARG A 187 22.23 1.66 -17.57
N TRP A 188 21.03 2.14 -17.29
CA TRP A 188 19.80 1.45 -17.70
C TRP A 188 19.70 1.48 -19.25
N PRO A 189 19.57 0.31 -19.92
CA PRO A 189 19.66 0.25 -21.38
C PRO A 189 18.62 1.11 -22.10
N THR A 190 19.04 1.88 -23.11
CA THR A 190 18.16 2.77 -23.89
C THR A 190 16.98 2.04 -24.54
N ALA A 191 17.18 0.79 -24.96
CA ALA A 191 16.10 -0.04 -25.50
C ALA A 191 15.02 -0.32 -24.45
N GLN A 192 15.42 -0.65 -23.21
CA GLN A 192 14.49 -0.87 -22.09
C GLN A 192 13.77 0.42 -21.71
N LEU A 193 14.49 1.55 -21.66
CA LEU A 193 13.91 2.87 -21.41
C LEU A 193 12.83 3.23 -22.45
N THR A 194 13.09 2.96 -23.72
CA THR A 194 12.13 3.23 -24.82
C THR A 194 10.87 2.39 -24.68
N VAL A 195 11.01 1.10 -24.36
CA VAL A 195 9.87 0.22 -24.09
C VAL A 195 9.12 0.69 -22.85
N PHE A 196 9.82 1.06 -21.79
CA PHE A 196 9.22 1.55 -20.55
C PHE A 196 8.37 2.80 -20.79
N LYS A 197 8.90 3.79 -21.52
CA LYS A 197 8.16 5.02 -21.87
C LYS A 197 6.88 4.72 -22.66
N ARG A 198 6.97 3.84 -23.66
CA ARG A 198 5.81 3.43 -24.47
C ARG A 198 4.75 2.75 -23.59
N ASN A 199 5.17 1.79 -22.78
CA ASN A 199 4.28 1.05 -21.89
C ASN A 199 3.62 1.99 -20.86
N ALA A 200 4.36 2.94 -20.30
CA ALA A 200 3.83 3.94 -19.36
C ALA A 200 2.71 4.79 -20.00
N CYS A 201 2.96 5.35 -21.19
CA CYS A 201 1.94 6.11 -21.93
C CYS A 201 0.67 5.29 -22.19
N GLU A 202 0.83 4.02 -22.57
CA GLU A 202 -0.30 3.13 -22.84
C GLU A 202 -1.06 2.78 -21.55
N ALA A 203 -0.34 2.47 -20.46
CA ALA A 203 -0.91 2.19 -19.15
C ALA A 203 -1.69 3.40 -18.62
N HIS A 204 -1.16 4.62 -18.78
CA HIS A 204 -1.85 5.86 -18.42
C HIS A 204 -3.19 6.00 -19.16
N ALA A 205 -3.18 5.81 -20.48
CA ALA A 205 -4.38 5.93 -21.31
C ALA A 205 -5.44 4.88 -20.93
N ILE A 206 -5.02 3.64 -20.61
CA ILE A 206 -5.94 2.59 -20.16
C ILE A 206 -6.47 2.87 -18.75
N SER A 207 -5.61 3.30 -17.81
CA SER A 207 -6.02 3.70 -16.46
C SER A 207 -7.08 4.81 -16.48
N GLY A 208 -6.93 5.79 -17.37
CA GLY A 208 -7.95 6.83 -17.60
C GLY A 208 -9.30 6.26 -18.05
N LYS A 209 -9.30 5.28 -18.96
CA LYS A 209 -10.53 4.59 -19.41
C LYS A 209 -11.16 3.74 -18.31
N LEU A 210 -10.36 3.00 -17.55
CA LEU A 210 -10.83 2.21 -16.40
C LEU A 210 -11.45 3.10 -15.32
N SER A 211 -10.84 4.26 -15.06
CA SER A 211 -11.35 5.27 -14.13
C SER A 211 -12.67 5.88 -14.61
N ALA A 212 -12.79 6.20 -15.90
CA ALA A 212 -14.03 6.70 -16.49
C ALA A 212 -15.17 5.67 -16.39
N LEU A 213 -14.88 4.39 -16.65
CA LEU A 213 -15.84 3.29 -16.47
C LEU A 213 -16.27 3.18 -15.00
N ARG A 214 -15.33 3.17 -14.05
CA ARG A 214 -15.68 3.13 -12.61
C ARG A 214 -16.54 4.31 -12.17
N ASN A 215 -16.21 5.52 -12.62
CA ASN A 215 -16.95 6.73 -12.26
C ASN A 215 -18.35 6.78 -12.88
N ALA A 216 -18.57 6.10 -14.01
CA ALA A 216 -19.89 5.96 -14.62
C ALA A 216 -20.81 4.98 -13.85
N TYR A 217 -20.25 4.14 -12.98
CA TYR A 217 -20.98 3.11 -12.22
C TYR A 217 -20.53 3.08 -10.74
N PRO A 218 -20.65 4.19 -9.98
CA PRO A 218 -20.04 4.35 -8.66
C PRO A 218 -20.60 3.37 -7.59
N ASP A 219 -21.87 2.99 -7.72
CA ASP A 219 -22.57 2.14 -6.74
C ASP A 219 -22.55 0.64 -7.07
N ASP A 220 -22.20 0.27 -8.31
CA ASP A 220 -22.35 -1.09 -8.84
C ASP A 220 -21.03 -1.79 -9.20
N TRP A 221 -19.91 -1.06 -9.26
CA TRP A 221 -18.64 -1.65 -9.71
C TRP A 221 -18.04 -2.66 -8.72
N TRP A 222 -18.47 -2.62 -7.44
CA TRP A 222 -17.97 -3.44 -6.32
C TRP A 222 -19.05 -4.16 -5.50
N ARG A 223 -20.36 -3.94 -5.76
CA ARG A 223 -21.42 -4.56 -4.95
C ARG A 223 -21.43 -6.08 -5.15
N SER A 224 -21.07 -6.75 -4.06
CA SER A 224 -20.89 -8.19 -3.91
C SER A 224 -22.19 -9.00 -4.05
N ALA A 225 -22.04 -10.19 -4.64
CA ALA A 225 -22.81 -11.43 -4.46
C ALA A 225 -24.33 -11.47 -4.75
N VAL A 226 -25.09 -10.38 -4.68
CA VAL A 226 -26.57 -10.42 -4.84
C VAL A 226 -27.05 -9.86 -6.18
N ASN A 227 -26.30 -8.93 -6.78
CA ASN A 227 -26.53 -8.44 -8.13
C ASN A 227 -25.29 -8.78 -8.95
N ALA A 228 -25.44 -9.64 -9.95
CA ALA A 228 -24.36 -9.87 -10.91
C ALA A 228 -23.91 -8.52 -11.48
N PRO A 229 -22.59 -8.24 -11.58
CA PRO A 229 -22.11 -7.01 -12.19
C PRO A 229 -22.72 -6.89 -13.59
N LEU A 230 -23.14 -5.67 -13.97
CA LEU A 230 -23.80 -5.42 -15.26
C LEU A 230 -22.99 -6.10 -16.39
N PRO A 231 -23.55 -7.09 -17.12
CA PRO A 231 -22.77 -7.88 -18.07
C PRO A 231 -22.03 -7.04 -19.13
N GLY A 232 -22.64 -5.92 -19.55
CA GLY A 232 -22.01 -4.95 -20.45
C GLY A 232 -20.80 -4.23 -19.85
N LEU A 233 -20.85 -3.89 -18.55
CA LEU A 233 -19.72 -3.28 -17.84
C LEU A 233 -18.56 -4.27 -17.71
N VAL A 234 -18.84 -5.53 -17.36
CA VAL A 234 -17.81 -6.58 -17.29
C VAL A 234 -17.15 -6.78 -18.65
N THR A 235 -17.95 -6.83 -19.71
CA THR A 235 -17.48 -7.02 -21.09
C THR A 235 -16.58 -5.86 -21.55
N ALA A 236 -16.90 -4.62 -21.18
CA ALA A 236 -16.08 -3.45 -21.51
C ALA A 236 -14.83 -3.32 -20.63
N TYR A 237 -14.94 -3.63 -19.33
CA TYR A 237 -13.86 -3.45 -18.36
C TYR A 237 -12.79 -4.54 -18.46
N ARG A 238 -13.19 -5.80 -18.70
CA ARG A 238 -12.28 -6.96 -18.68
C ARG A 238 -11.11 -6.87 -19.65
N PRO A 239 -11.31 -6.54 -20.94
CA PRO A 239 -10.20 -6.44 -21.88
C PRO A 239 -9.23 -5.33 -21.51
N LEU A 240 -9.74 -4.20 -21.00
CA LEU A 240 -8.92 -3.07 -20.58
C LEU A 240 -8.11 -3.40 -19.33
N ALA A 241 -8.72 -4.03 -18.32
CA ALA A 241 -8.04 -4.40 -17.09
C ALA A 241 -6.97 -5.48 -17.33
N SER A 242 -7.26 -6.49 -18.16
CA SER A 242 -6.27 -7.50 -18.54
C SER A 242 -5.07 -6.87 -19.25
N ARG A 243 -5.31 -5.98 -20.22
CA ARG A 243 -4.24 -5.29 -20.93
C ARG A 243 -3.44 -4.36 -20.02
N PHE A 244 -4.11 -3.66 -19.10
CA PHE A 244 -3.43 -2.85 -18.09
C PHE A 244 -2.50 -3.72 -17.24
N ASP A 245 -3.00 -4.84 -16.73
CA ASP A 245 -2.22 -5.77 -15.91
C ASP A 245 -1.00 -6.33 -16.65
N ASP A 246 -1.15 -6.70 -17.92
CA ASP A 246 -0.04 -7.17 -18.75
C ASP A 246 1.02 -6.08 -18.98
N LEU A 247 0.60 -4.82 -19.19
CA LEU A 247 1.53 -3.69 -19.28
C LEU A 247 2.26 -3.48 -17.96
N MET A 248 1.57 -3.56 -16.83
CA MET A 248 2.16 -3.38 -15.51
C MET A 248 3.18 -4.49 -15.22
N LYS A 249 2.85 -5.76 -15.47
CA LYS A 249 3.79 -6.90 -15.40
C LYS A 249 5.07 -6.65 -16.21
N ASN A 250 4.90 -6.19 -17.45
CA ASN A 250 6.02 -5.87 -18.31
C ASN A 250 6.85 -4.68 -17.76
N GLN A 251 6.20 -3.67 -17.20
CA GLN A 251 6.90 -2.55 -16.55
C GLN A 251 7.74 -3.00 -15.36
N PHE A 252 7.21 -3.87 -14.49
CA PHE A 252 7.98 -4.44 -13.38
C PHE A 252 9.22 -5.18 -13.86
N ALA A 253 9.10 -6.01 -14.89
CA ALA A 253 10.23 -6.78 -15.44
C ALA A 253 11.35 -5.89 -16.01
N LEU A 254 11.03 -4.66 -16.40
CA LEU A 254 11.98 -3.68 -16.93
C LEU A 254 12.70 -2.88 -15.83
N LEU A 255 12.20 -2.89 -14.60
CA LEU A 255 12.80 -2.13 -13.50
C LEU A 255 14.23 -2.62 -13.21
N PRO A 256 15.17 -1.72 -12.89
CA PRO A 256 16.46 -2.09 -12.31
C PRO A 256 16.33 -3.04 -11.11
N GLN A 257 17.28 -3.98 -11.02
CA GLN A 257 17.30 -5.03 -9.99
C GLN A 257 17.15 -4.47 -8.57
N SER A 258 17.83 -3.37 -8.25
CA SER A 258 17.76 -2.77 -6.90
C SER A 258 16.36 -2.32 -6.51
N MET A 259 15.53 -1.87 -7.45
CA MET A 259 14.13 -1.54 -7.16
C MET A 259 13.27 -2.78 -7.05
N GLN A 260 13.51 -3.80 -7.89
CA GLN A 260 12.83 -5.10 -7.72
C GLN A 260 13.13 -5.72 -6.35
N GLU A 261 14.38 -5.65 -5.89
CA GLU A 261 14.80 -6.06 -4.55
C GLU A 261 14.13 -5.25 -3.43
N ASP A 262 13.96 -3.93 -3.62
CA ASP A 262 13.27 -3.08 -2.66
C ASP A 262 11.78 -3.44 -2.58
N ILE A 263 11.09 -3.58 -3.71
CA ILE A 263 9.69 -4.03 -3.78
C ILE A 263 9.53 -5.40 -3.11
N GLN A 264 10.43 -6.35 -3.40
CA GLN A 264 10.44 -7.67 -2.77
C GLN A 264 10.59 -7.57 -1.25
N ARG A 265 11.46 -6.67 -0.75
CA ARG A 265 11.57 -6.39 0.68
C ARG A 265 10.25 -5.91 1.26
N HIS A 266 9.59 -4.96 0.62
CA HIS A 266 8.31 -4.43 1.10
C HIS A 266 7.21 -5.50 1.14
N LEU A 267 7.14 -6.36 0.12
CA LEU A 267 6.20 -7.48 0.07
C LEU A 267 6.48 -8.53 1.15
N SER A 268 7.75 -8.89 1.36
CA SER A 268 8.16 -9.80 2.43
C SER A 268 7.78 -9.25 3.80
N VAL A 269 8.01 -7.96 4.07
CA VAL A 269 7.63 -7.35 5.35
C VAL A 269 6.11 -7.26 5.50
N SER A 270 5.37 -6.97 4.43
CA SER A 270 3.90 -7.00 4.45
C SER A 270 3.36 -8.40 4.75
N GLN A 271 3.94 -9.44 4.14
CA GLN A 271 3.61 -10.83 4.47
C GLN A 271 3.85 -11.13 5.95
N LEU A 272 4.99 -10.68 6.51
CA LEU A 272 5.36 -10.86 7.91
C LEU A 272 4.36 -10.24 8.89
N ILE A 273 3.76 -9.08 8.56
CA ILE A 273 2.72 -8.45 9.40
C ILE A 273 1.30 -8.84 8.99
N GLY A 274 1.14 -9.72 7.99
CA GLY A 274 -0.18 -10.16 7.53
C GLY A 274 -0.96 -9.07 6.79
N ASP A 275 -0.28 -8.12 6.19
CA ASP A 275 -0.87 -7.01 5.45
C ASP A 275 -1.48 -7.48 4.12
N TRP A 276 -2.77 -7.27 3.93
CA TRP A 276 -3.50 -7.71 2.75
C TRP A 276 -3.46 -6.75 1.58
N ASP A 277 -2.97 -5.52 1.75
CA ASP A 277 -3.12 -4.47 0.75
C ASP A 277 -1.80 -3.85 0.21
N PRO A 278 -0.63 -4.52 0.19
CA PRO A 278 0.60 -3.90 -0.31
C PRO A 278 0.64 -3.70 -1.84
N LEU A 279 0.02 -4.58 -2.62
CA LEU A 279 -0.19 -4.43 -4.07
C LEU A 279 -1.57 -4.95 -4.43
N ASN A 280 -2.59 -4.10 -4.38
CA ASN A 280 -3.89 -4.45 -4.91
C ASN A 280 -3.91 -4.46 -6.45
N ALA A 281 -5.06 -4.80 -7.03
CA ALA A 281 -5.26 -4.88 -8.47
C ALA A 281 -4.96 -3.58 -9.26
N PHE A 282 -4.78 -2.45 -8.56
CA PHE A 282 -4.40 -1.17 -9.14
C PHE A 282 -2.98 -0.74 -8.75
N TYR A 283 -2.21 -1.62 -8.10
CA TYR A 283 -0.84 -1.38 -7.67
C TYR A 283 -0.72 -0.16 -6.74
N ARG A 284 -1.70 0.03 -5.85
CA ARG A 284 -1.76 1.13 -4.87
C ARG A 284 -1.27 0.70 -3.49
N ASN A 285 -1.14 1.68 -2.59
CA ASN A 285 -0.71 1.55 -1.18
C ASN A 285 0.77 1.16 -0.97
N MET A 286 1.48 0.79 -2.03
CA MET A 286 2.89 1.12 -2.14
C MET A 286 3.03 2.38 -3.00
N GLY A 287 4.01 3.21 -2.66
CA GLY A 287 4.31 4.45 -3.35
C GLY A 287 5.80 4.61 -3.63
N ILE A 288 6.10 5.51 -4.56
CA ILE A 288 7.45 5.97 -4.85
C ILE A 288 7.63 7.36 -4.23
N VAL A 289 8.66 7.47 -3.40
CA VAL A 289 9.08 8.72 -2.76
C VAL A 289 10.40 9.16 -3.36
N ARG A 290 10.57 10.48 -3.50
CA ARG A 290 11.85 11.06 -3.88
C ARG A 290 12.53 11.72 -2.67
N GLU A 291 13.73 11.26 -2.37
CA GLU A 291 14.63 11.88 -1.39
C GLU A 291 15.87 12.40 -2.13
N GLY A 292 15.90 13.70 -2.40
CA GLY A 292 16.94 14.29 -3.25
C GLY A 292 16.88 13.73 -4.68
N SER A 293 17.94 13.04 -5.10
CA SER A 293 18.02 12.40 -6.42
C SER A 293 17.63 10.92 -6.43
N GLN A 294 17.32 10.34 -5.27
CA GLN A 294 17.02 8.92 -5.13
C GLN A 294 15.52 8.68 -5.07
N LEU A 295 15.06 7.66 -5.78
CA LEU A 295 13.72 7.10 -5.60
C LEU A 295 13.78 5.93 -4.63
N HIS A 296 12.76 5.84 -3.79
CA HIS A 296 12.56 4.76 -2.84
C HIS A 296 11.14 4.25 -2.89
N VAL A 297 10.98 2.94 -2.69
CA VAL A 297 9.66 2.37 -2.42
C VAL A 297 9.29 2.67 -0.97
N MET A 298 8.01 2.95 -0.74
CA MET A 298 7.47 3.18 0.59
C MET A 298 6.10 2.53 0.71
N ARG A 299 5.84 1.89 1.86
CA ARG A 299 4.53 1.34 2.20
C ARG A 299 3.71 2.34 3.01
N LEU A 300 2.42 2.41 2.71
CA LEU A 300 1.50 3.43 3.20
C LEU A 300 0.16 2.81 3.58
N ASP A 301 -0.43 3.13 4.73
CA ASP A 301 -1.72 2.56 5.18
C ASP A 301 -1.63 1.06 5.54
N PHE A 302 -1.80 0.76 6.82
CA PHE A 302 -1.71 -0.60 7.37
C PHE A 302 -3.05 -1.06 7.97
N ALA A 303 -4.16 -0.48 7.54
CA ALA A 303 -5.50 -0.79 8.05
C ALA A 303 -5.91 -2.27 7.93
N SER A 304 -5.30 -3.01 7.01
CA SER A 304 -5.54 -4.45 6.77
C SER A 304 -4.38 -5.35 7.23
N SER A 305 -3.60 -4.89 8.22
CA SER A 305 -2.50 -5.64 8.83
C SER A 305 -2.90 -6.33 10.14
N LEU A 306 -2.05 -7.25 10.61
CA LEU A 306 -2.28 -8.07 11.80
C LEU A 306 -3.60 -8.84 11.68
N ASP A 307 -4.45 -8.88 12.70
CA ASP A 307 -5.77 -9.54 12.63
C ASP A 307 -6.87 -8.68 11.98
N CYS A 308 -6.55 -7.44 11.60
CA CYS A 308 -7.47 -6.56 10.89
C CYS A 308 -7.51 -6.89 9.38
N GLY A 309 -8.72 -7.01 8.85
CA GLY A 309 -8.96 -7.07 7.41
C GLY A 309 -9.54 -5.74 6.92
N PHE A 310 -10.45 -5.81 5.95
CA PHE A 310 -11.01 -4.60 5.35
C PHE A 310 -12.17 -4.01 6.18
N GLN A 311 -12.34 -2.69 6.07
CA GLN A 311 -13.46 -1.94 6.68
C GLN A 311 -13.55 -2.10 8.22
N GLY A 312 -12.42 -2.31 8.89
CA GLY A 312 -12.34 -2.45 10.34
C GLY A 312 -12.80 -3.81 10.88
N ALA A 313 -13.21 -4.75 10.02
CA ALA A 313 -13.54 -6.12 10.39
C ALA A 313 -12.27 -6.97 10.61
N LEU A 314 -12.40 -8.08 11.34
CA LEU A 314 -11.33 -9.06 11.46
C LEU A 314 -11.11 -9.79 10.12
N LYS A 315 -9.91 -10.31 9.88
CA LYS A 315 -9.59 -11.04 8.64
C LYS A 315 -10.53 -12.22 8.37
N ARG A 316 -10.82 -13.04 9.39
CA ARG A 316 -11.75 -14.17 9.27
C ARG A 316 -13.14 -13.77 8.74
N ASP A 317 -13.60 -12.57 9.12
CA ASP A 317 -14.92 -12.04 8.82
C ASP A 317 -14.95 -11.22 7.51
N SER A 318 -13.78 -10.79 7.04
CA SER A 318 -13.62 -9.95 5.85
C SER A 318 -13.01 -10.69 4.65
N PHE A 319 -12.87 -12.02 4.73
CA PHE A 319 -12.40 -12.84 3.61
C PHE A 319 -13.22 -12.59 2.33
N ASP A 320 -14.55 -12.60 2.43
CA ASP A 320 -15.41 -12.38 1.26
C ASP A 320 -15.26 -10.96 0.72
N ILE A 321 -15.03 -9.97 1.59
CA ILE A 321 -14.73 -8.59 1.17
C ILE A 321 -13.43 -8.58 0.37
N ALA A 322 -12.36 -9.21 0.89
CA ALA A 322 -11.07 -9.30 0.20
C ALA A 322 -11.20 -10.00 -1.18
N VAL A 323 -11.97 -11.09 -1.25
CA VAL A 323 -12.22 -11.81 -2.51
C VAL A 323 -13.03 -10.95 -3.49
N ASN A 324 -14.03 -10.20 -3.00
CA ASN A 324 -14.95 -9.42 -3.82
C ASN A 324 -14.42 -8.04 -4.23
N GLN A 325 -13.42 -7.50 -3.52
CA GLN A 325 -12.73 -6.26 -3.93
C GLN A 325 -11.94 -6.43 -5.23
N ARG A 326 -11.60 -7.67 -5.59
CA ARG A 326 -10.96 -7.98 -6.85
C ARG A 326 -11.97 -7.81 -7.99
N PRO A 327 -11.72 -6.93 -8.98
CA PRO A 327 -12.61 -6.83 -10.13
C PRO A 327 -12.81 -8.19 -10.79
N ALA A 328 -14.05 -8.52 -11.21
CA ALA A 328 -14.47 -9.82 -11.76
C ALA A 328 -13.77 -10.26 -13.07
N VAL A 329 -12.74 -9.53 -13.45
CA VAL A 329 -11.94 -9.65 -14.67
C VAL A 329 -10.59 -10.29 -14.40
N PHE A 330 -10.18 -10.31 -13.13
CA PHE A 330 -8.99 -11.01 -12.70
C PHE A 330 -9.34 -12.44 -12.26
N PRO A 331 -8.39 -13.40 -12.34
CA PRO A 331 -8.61 -14.79 -11.92
C PRO A 331 -9.19 -14.89 -10.50
N GLU A 332 -10.02 -15.89 -10.25
CA GLU A 332 -10.60 -16.08 -8.92
C GLU A 332 -9.51 -16.35 -7.87
N LEU A 333 -9.60 -15.64 -6.74
CA LEU A 333 -8.64 -15.77 -5.63
C LEU A 333 -8.72 -17.11 -4.91
N LYS A 334 -9.88 -17.77 -4.97
CA LYS A 334 -10.23 -18.93 -4.14
C LYS A 334 -9.33 -20.15 -4.35
N GLN A 335 -8.63 -20.24 -5.49
CA GLN A 335 -7.71 -21.35 -5.75
C GLN A 335 -6.38 -21.24 -4.99
N ARG A 336 -6.01 -20.06 -4.48
CA ARG A 336 -4.73 -19.82 -3.76
C ARG A 336 -4.92 -19.19 -2.40
N PHE A 337 -5.76 -18.17 -2.30
CA PHE A 337 -6.11 -17.51 -1.05
C PHE A 337 -7.41 -18.13 -0.50
N THR A 338 -7.27 -18.89 0.59
CA THR A 338 -8.37 -19.63 1.23
C THR A 338 -8.74 -19.00 2.58
N ARG A 339 -9.93 -19.29 3.11
CA ARG A 339 -10.32 -18.82 4.46
C ARG A 339 -9.33 -19.25 5.54
N ALA A 340 -8.77 -20.45 5.44
CA ALA A 340 -7.78 -20.95 6.38
C ALA A 340 -6.46 -20.16 6.34
N HIS A 341 -6.09 -19.63 5.17
CA HIS A 341 -4.91 -18.78 4.98
C HIS A 341 -5.19 -17.30 5.25
N ALA A 342 -6.46 -16.92 5.38
CA ALA A 342 -6.87 -15.54 5.61
C ALA A 342 -6.58 -15.10 7.05
N GLU A 343 -6.59 -16.01 8.01
CA GLU A 343 -6.40 -15.65 9.42
C GLU A 343 -4.96 -15.24 9.72
N PHE A 344 -4.80 -14.16 10.47
CA PHE A 344 -3.50 -13.80 11.03
C PHE A 344 -3.17 -14.73 12.20
N SER A 345 -2.18 -15.59 12.00
CA SER A 345 -1.78 -16.63 12.93
C SER A 345 -0.26 -16.75 12.99
N GLU A 346 0.24 -17.65 13.85
CA GLU A 346 1.67 -17.94 13.98
C GLU A 346 2.28 -18.51 12.70
N ARG A 347 1.44 -19.04 11.80
CA ARG A 347 1.88 -19.54 10.51
C ARG A 347 2.54 -18.40 9.70
N LEU A 348 3.76 -18.67 9.25
CA LEU A 348 4.47 -17.85 8.29
C LEU A 348 4.89 -18.75 7.11
N PRO A 349 4.29 -18.60 5.92
CA PRO A 349 4.79 -19.27 4.70
C PRO A 349 6.23 -18.85 4.41
N SER A 350 6.91 -19.51 3.45
CA SER A 350 8.28 -19.15 3.10
C SER A 350 8.35 -17.68 2.68
N LEU A 351 9.02 -16.86 3.51
CA LEU A 351 8.93 -15.40 3.42
C LEU A 351 9.49 -14.91 2.09
N GLY A 352 8.64 -14.19 1.33
CA GLY A 352 9.00 -13.65 0.02
C GLY A 352 8.99 -14.65 -1.13
N GLU A 353 8.66 -15.92 -0.87
CA GLU A 353 8.56 -16.98 -1.88
C GLU A 353 7.14 -17.50 -2.06
N GLN A 354 6.40 -17.69 -0.95
CA GLN A 354 5.04 -18.21 -0.93
C GLN A 354 4.10 -17.12 -0.44
N PHE A 355 3.15 -16.69 -1.26
CA PHE A 355 2.23 -15.59 -0.93
C PHE A 355 0.79 -16.04 -0.67
N ASP A 356 0.59 -17.31 -0.28
CA ASP A 356 -0.74 -17.95 -0.16
C ASP A 356 -1.71 -17.26 0.82
N ASP A 357 -1.17 -16.47 1.74
CA ASP A 357 -1.92 -15.74 2.77
C ASP A 357 -2.30 -14.31 2.32
N LEU A 358 -2.02 -13.94 1.06
CA LEU A 358 -2.33 -12.62 0.49
C LEU A 358 -3.45 -12.68 -0.55
N PRO A 359 -4.44 -11.76 -0.50
CA PRO A 359 -5.50 -11.68 -1.51
C PRO A 359 -5.03 -11.13 -2.86
N TYR A 360 -3.75 -10.79 -3.01
CA TYR A 360 -3.15 -10.35 -4.27
C TYR A 360 -1.84 -11.09 -4.54
N ALA A 361 -1.78 -12.37 -4.13
CA ALA A 361 -0.60 -13.23 -4.22
C ALA A 361 -0.01 -13.31 -5.63
N ASP A 362 -0.85 -13.28 -6.67
CA ASP A 362 -0.42 -13.28 -8.06
C ASP A 362 0.41 -12.04 -8.42
N TYR A 363 0.07 -10.88 -7.86
CA TYR A 363 0.85 -9.65 -8.02
C TYR A 363 2.19 -9.74 -7.29
N ALA A 364 2.21 -10.33 -6.10
CA ALA A 364 3.45 -10.60 -5.39
C ALA A 364 4.35 -11.59 -6.17
N HIS A 365 3.77 -12.63 -6.79
CA HIS A 365 4.51 -13.59 -7.60
C HIS A 365 5.10 -12.99 -8.89
N ILE A 366 4.42 -12.03 -9.52
CA ILE A 366 4.97 -11.29 -10.67
C ILE A 366 6.32 -10.64 -10.29
N THR A 367 6.42 -10.11 -9.07
CA THR A 367 7.65 -9.47 -8.58
C THR A 367 8.73 -10.49 -8.17
N SER A 368 8.35 -11.72 -7.83
CA SER A 368 9.26 -12.76 -7.32
C SER A 368 9.67 -13.82 -8.36
N GLY A 369 9.21 -13.70 -9.61
CA GLY A 369 9.18 -14.80 -10.61
C GLY A 369 10.41 -15.01 -11.51
N ASN A 370 11.51 -14.29 -11.33
CA ASN A 370 12.77 -14.52 -12.08
C ASN A 370 13.80 -15.26 -11.21
N ASN A 371 14.73 -16.02 -11.79
CA ASN A 371 15.79 -16.75 -11.03
C ASN A 371 16.60 -15.83 -10.08
N ASP A 372 16.79 -14.57 -10.45
CA ASP A 372 17.41 -13.55 -9.60
C ASP A 372 16.49 -13.09 -8.47
N ALA A 373 15.17 -13.17 -8.65
CA ALA A 373 14.18 -12.84 -7.63
C ALA A 373 14.10 -13.91 -6.53
N THR A 374 14.34 -15.20 -6.83
CA THR A 374 14.49 -16.24 -5.77
C THR A 374 15.74 -16.01 -4.92
N ARG A 375 16.87 -15.63 -5.55
CA ARG A 375 18.09 -15.24 -4.82
C ARG A 375 17.87 -13.95 -4.02
N SER A 376 17.14 -12.99 -4.57
CA SER A 376 16.72 -11.76 -3.89
C SER A 376 15.84 -12.08 -2.68
N ALA A 377 14.82 -12.92 -2.81
CA ALA A 377 13.94 -13.33 -1.71
C ALA A 377 14.72 -14.00 -0.58
N GLN A 378 15.65 -14.90 -0.91
CA GLN A 378 16.56 -15.51 0.06
C GLN A 378 17.45 -14.47 0.76
N SER A 379 18.02 -13.53 0.00
CA SER A 379 18.83 -12.44 0.56
C SER A 379 18.00 -11.55 1.49
N VAL A 380 16.79 -11.16 1.07
CA VAL A 380 15.86 -10.30 1.81
C VAL A 380 15.43 -10.96 3.12
N ARG A 381 15.00 -12.24 3.10
CA ARG A 381 14.58 -12.93 4.34
C ARG A 381 15.72 -13.02 5.36
N ILE A 382 16.95 -13.30 4.89
CA ILE A 382 18.15 -13.34 5.75
C ILE A 382 18.43 -11.95 6.34
N GLN A 383 18.32 -10.88 5.53
CA GLN A 383 18.50 -9.51 6.01
C GLN A 383 17.47 -9.15 7.10
N ILE A 384 16.19 -9.49 6.91
CA ILE A 384 15.13 -9.24 7.89
C ILE A 384 15.41 -10.05 9.17
N ALA A 385 15.74 -11.34 9.06
CA ALA A 385 16.05 -12.20 10.20
C ALA A 385 17.25 -11.68 11.02
N LEU A 386 18.36 -11.35 10.35
CA LEU A 386 19.55 -10.80 11.00
C LEU A 386 19.26 -9.46 11.69
N ARG A 387 18.45 -8.59 11.06
CA ARG A 387 18.05 -7.32 11.65
C ARG A 387 17.18 -7.53 12.89
N TYR A 388 16.21 -8.45 12.84
CA TYR A 388 15.41 -8.80 14.01
C TYR A 388 16.28 -9.31 15.17
N LEU A 389 17.20 -10.24 14.92
CA LEU A 389 18.10 -10.76 15.96
C LEU A 389 18.95 -9.65 16.60
N ALA A 390 19.48 -8.73 15.80
CA ALA A 390 20.27 -7.61 16.30
C ALA A 390 19.44 -6.64 17.15
N LEU A 391 18.18 -6.38 16.77
CA LEU A 391 17.27 -5.53 17.54
C LEU A 391 16.84 -6.21 18.84
N ARG A 392 16.48 -7.50 18.78
CA ARG A 392 16.07 -8.31 19.95
C ARG A 392 17.20 -8.45 20.97
N GLN A 393 18.46 -8.55 20.52
CA GLN A 393 19.60 -8.57 21.43
C GLN A 393 19.71 -7.28 22.26
N ARG A 394 19.29 -6.14 21.71
CA ARG A 394 19.32 -4.84 22.39
C ARG A 394 18.06 -4.58 23.21
N ASN A 395 16.93 -5.15 22.78
CA ASN A 395 15.63 -5.01 23.43
C ASN A 395 14.89 -6.36 23.35
N PRO A 396 15.04 -7.24 24.35
CA PRO A 396 14.40 -8.56 24.34
C PRO A 396 12.88 -8.50 24.19
N ASP A 397 12.26 -7.45 24.73
CA ASP A 397 10.81 -7.23 24.74
C ASP A 397 10.36 -6.29 23.60
N LEU A 398 11.13 -6.17 22.52
CA LEU A 398 10.89 -5.21 21.43
C LEU A 398 9.46 -5.22 20.91
N ILE A 399 8.92 -6.40 20.60
CA ILE A 399 7.58 -6.54 20.02
C ILE A 399 6.50 -6.22 21.06
N ALA A 400 6.63 -6.75 22.27
CA ALA A 400 5.75 -6.45 23.39
C ALA A 400 5.72 -4.94 23.72
N ASN A 401 6.87 -4.27 23.66
CA ASN A 401 7.00 -2.82 23.86
C ASN A 401 6.27 -2.02 22.78
N ILE A 402 6.40 -2.40 21.50
CA ILE A 402 5.68 -1.73 20.40
C ILE A 402 4.17 -1.84 20.58
N PHE A 403 3.65 -3.04 20.89
CA PHE A 403 2.24 -3.24 21.15
C PHE A 403 1.75 -2.49 22.39
N THR A 404 2.53 -2.51 23.47
CA THR A 404 2.20 -1.78 24.71
C THR A 404 2.09 -0.28 24.46
N GLN A 405 3.07 0.30 23.76
CA GLN A 405 3.06 1.73 23.43
C GLN A 405 1.89 2.10 22.51
N ALA A 406 1.55 1.25 21.53
CA ALA A 406 0.42 1.53 20.64
C ALA A 406 -0.94 1.43 21.36
N TYR A 407 -1.04 0.60 22.40
CA TYR A 407 -2.28 0.40 23.17
C TYR A 407 -2.37 1.33 24.39
N SER A 408 -1.28 1.89 24.90
CA SER A 408 -1.34 2.84 26.03
C SER A 408 -2.05 4.15 25.70
N GLU A 409 -2.18 4.45 24.41
CA GLU A 409 -2.83 5.66 23.90
C GLU A 409 -4.37 5.48 23.76
N ILE A 410 -4.92 4.28 24.04
CA ILE A 410 -6.37 4.02 24.01
C ILE A 410 -6.97 3.92 25.43
N PRO A 411 -8.25 4.29 25.64
CA PRO A 411 -8.88 4.18 26.96
C PRO A 411 -8.88 2.74 27.49
N ALA A 412 -8.59 2.55 28.79
CA ALA A 412 -8.56 1.23 29.43
C ALA A 412 -9.89 0.45 29.32
N SER A 413 -11.03 1.15 29.19
CA SER A 413 -12.34 0.54 28.95
C SER A 413 -12.52 -0.07 27.56
N VAL A 414 -11.65 0.28 26.62
CA VAL A 414 -11.61 -0.20 25.23
C VAL A 414 -10.42 -1.13 25.00
N GLU A 415 -9.41 -1.08 25.87
CA GLU A 415 -8.24 -1.96 25.79
C GLU A 415 -8.67 -3.43 25.90
N ASN A 416 -8.27 -4.22 24.90
CA ASN A 416 -8.38 -5.66 24.94
C ASN A 416 -6.99 -6.25 25.18
N THR A 417 -6.64 -6.41 26.46
CA THR A 417 -5.34 -6.96 26.89
C THR A 417 -5.08 -8.34 26.31
N GLU A 418 -6.11 -9.19 26.23
CA GLU A 418 -6.00 -10.53 25.64
C GLU A 418 -5.64 -10.45 24.15
N SER A 419 -6.27 -9.55 23.40
CA SER A 419 -5.95 -9.29 22.00
C SER A 419 -4.52 -8.78 21.83
N ARG A 420 -4.08 -7.84 22.68
CA ARG A 420 -2.69 -7.32 22.66
C ARG A 420 -1.66 -8.44 22.90
N LEU A 421 -1.86 -9.25 23.93
CA LEU A 421 -0.97 -10.37 24.25
C LEU A 421 -0.98 -11.44 23.14
N THR A 422 -2.15 -11.73 22.57
CA THR A 422 -2.30 -12.68 21.46
C THR A 422 -1.54 -12.22 20.22
N LEU A 423 -1.68 -10.94 19.84
CA LEU A 423 -0.97 -10.37 18.69
C LEU A 423 0.54 -10.32 18.92
N THR A 424 0.98 -10.00 20.15
CA THR A 424 2.39 -10.03 20.53
C THR A 424 2.97 -11.44 20.33
N ARG A 425 2.30 -12.46 20.88
CA ARG A 425 2.70 -13.86 20.77
C ARG A 425 2.75 -14.33 19.31
N ILE A 426 1.72 -14.01 18.51
CA ILE A 426 1.66 -14.37 17.09
C ILE A 426 2.84 -13.75 16.34
N MET A 427 3.08 -12.45 16.53
CA MET A 427 4.15 -11.74 15.84
C MET A 427 5.54 -12.28 16.22
N GLU A 428 5.77 -12.56 17.51
CA GLU A 428 7.02 -13.18 17.97
C GLU A 428 7.21 -14.58 17.37
N ALA A 429 6.15 -15.39 17.33
CA ALA A 429 6.19 -16.71 16.71
C ALA A 429 6.59 -16.61 15.23
N ARG A 430 5.95 -15.72 14.44
CA ARG A 430 6.29 -15.52 13.02
C ARG A 430 7.74 -15.08 12.84
N LEU A 431 8.24 -14.15 13.66
CA LEU A 431 9.64 -13.69 13.60
C LEU A 431 10.63 -14.80 13.97
N ASN A 432 10.29 -15.67 14.93
CA ASN A 432 11.10 -16.83 15.28
C ASN A 432 11.09 -17.87 14.15
N THR A 433 9.93 -18.16 13.56
CA THR A 433 9.81 -19.00 12.36
C THR A 433 10.65 -18.46 11.20
N LEU A 434 10.68 -17.16 10.97
CA LEU A 434 11.58 -16.55 9.98
C LEU A 434 13.05 -16.84 10.26
N VAL A 435 13.49 -16.71 11.52
CA VAL A 435 14.86 -17.03 11.92
C VAL A 435 15.18 -18.51 11.67
N GLU A 436 14.25 -19.41 11.99
CA GLU A 436 14.37 -20.85 11.72
C GLU A 436 14.45 -21.15 10.22
N GLN A 437 13.58 -20.55 9.40
CA GLN A 437 13.60 -20.64 7.93
C GLN A 437 14.96 -20.22 7.35
N CYS A 438 15.71 -19.35 8.04
CA CYS A 438 17.02 -18.87 7.61
C CYS A 438 18.21 -19.63 8.24
N GLY A 439 17.98 -20.73 8.96
CA GLY A 439 19.04 -21.56 9.56
C GLY A 439 19.32 -21.28 11.05
N GLY A 440 18.45 -20.54 11.73
CA GLY A 440 18.49 -20.39 13.19
C GLY A 440 19.73 -19.65 13.71
N THR A 441 20.32 -20.16 14.80
CA THR A 441 21.53 -19.60 15.42
C THR A 441 22.80 -19.75 14.57
N ALA A 442 22.75 -20.57 13.51
CA ALA A 442 23.83 -20.75 12.54
C ALA A 442 23.81 -19.70 11.41
N LEU A 443 22.89 -18.73 11.47
CA LEU A 443 22.89 -17.56 10.58
C LEU A 443 24.29 -16.93 10.54
N PRO A 444 24.88 -16.71 9.36
CA PRO A 444 26.23 -16.19 9.26
C PRO A 444 26.29 -14.81 9.90
N ARG A 445 26.94 -14.73 11.09
CA ARG A 445 27.30 -13.47 11.72
C ARG A 445 28.27 -12.75 10.79
N ASN A 446 27.77 -11.82 9.97
CA ASN A 446 28.53 -10.87 9.17
C ASN A 446 29.88 -11.39 8.62
N ARG A 447 29.89 -12.06 7.46
CA ARG A 447 31.08 -12.09 6.60
C ARG A 447 31.20 -10.77 5.84
N THR A 448 31.35 -9.65 6.55
CA THR A 448 31.63 -8.33 5.96
C THR A 448 33.14 -8.06 5.92
N ARG A 449 33.93 -9.07 5.54
CA ARG A 449 35.38 -8.93 5.26
C ARG A 449 35.80 -9.99 4.23
N ALA A 450 35.60 -9.69 2.95
CA ALA A 450 36.43 -10.18 1.84
C ALA A 450 35.90 -9.65 0.48
N ALA A 451 36.00 -8.34 0.27
CA ALA A 451 35.97 -7.75 -1.07
C ALA A 451 36.89 -6.51 -1.08
N ARG A 452 38.16 -6.76 -0.78
CA ARG A 452 39.29 -5.92 -1.18
C ARG A 452 40.38 -6.87 -1.65
N ARG A 453 40.28 -7.26 -2.91
CA ARG A 453 41.42 -7.48 -3.81
C ARG A 453 40.97 -7.07 -5.19
#